data_AF-A0A9D7JVJ8-F1
#
_entry.id   AF-A0A9D7JVJ8-F1
#
_cell.length_a   1.000
_cell.length_b   1.000
_cell.length_c   1.000
_cell.angle_alpha   90.00
_cell.angle_beta   90.00
_cell.angle_gamma   90.00
#
_symmetry.space_group_name_H-M   'P 1'
#
loop_
_entity.id
_entity.type
_entity.pdbx_description
1 polymer ?
#
loop_
_entity_poly.entity_id
_entity_poly.type
_entity_poly.pdbx_seq_one_letter_code
_entity_poly.pdbx_strand_id
1 'polypeptide(L)'
;MKYYFELQFRMLQRNLSEFGLQPLIAFIVLPLLFIGGSAVLFSRTPYAAYFIVLVSLYVISLLGHSKRNTFLKTIFSFEKYRVLRLVENLILALPFSLILLWYRAYWSALLVLILASLISVVTLSAKESHTLITPFSAYPFEFTVGFRNSFLIIVLAYFLTIMGIKVDNFNLGVFSLMLIIMICSSYYFELEDDFYIWIHRLDSKGFLMHKLKVAMASCSLLCLPIFTSLILFYPKNLNALLAFQILGLLYLILILMGKYALYPLKPNVPQAVLIGMTLVLPPLLIFIIPYFFLQSVKRLKAILP
;
A
#
# COMPACT_ATOMS: atom_id res chain seq x y z
N MET A 1 23.54 -16.67 -15.45
CA MET A 1 22.97 -15.35 -15.09
C MET A 1 22.10 -14.77 -16.21
N LYS A 2 22.52 -14.79 -17.49
CA LYS A 2 21.70 -14.32 -18.63
C LYS A 2 20.27 -14.89 -18.65
N TYR A 3 20.13 -16.22 -18.61
CA TYR A 3 18.83 -16.90 -18.59
C TYR A 3 17.93 -16.45 -17.43
N TYR A 4 18.52 -16.19 -16.26
CA TYR A 4 17.79 -15.70 -15.10
C TYR A 4 17.19 -14.31 -15.35
N PHE A 5 17.98 -13.37 -15.88
CA PHE A 5 17.47 -12.03 -16.20
C PHE A 5 16.45 -12.03 -17.32
N GLU A 6 16.60 -12.91 -18.31
CA GLU A 6 15.60 -13.10 -19.36
C GLU A 6 14.27 -13.60 -18.78
N LEU A 7 14.32 -14.55 -17.86
CA LEU A 7 13.14 -15.04 -17.16
C LEU A 7 12.49 -13.94 -16.30
N GLN A 8 13.29 -13.17 -15.55
CA GLN A 8 12.78 -12.02 -14.77
C GLN A 8 12.09 -10.98 -15.66
N PHE A 9 12.68 -10.68 -16.82
CA PHE A 9 12.09 -9.75 -17.78
C PHE A 9 10.76 -10.27 -18.35
N ARG A 10 10.68 -11.55 -18.72
CA ARG A 10 9.42 -12.17 -19.18
C ARG A 10 8.35 -12.19 -18.08
N MET A 11 8.74 -12.46 -16.83
CA MET A 11 7.83 -12.39 -15.68
C MET A 11 7.31 -10.97 -15.47
N LEU A 12 8.17 -9.94 -15.58
CA LEU A 12 7.78 -8.55 -15.48
C LEU A 12 6.77 -8.17 -16.58
N GLN A 13 7.04 -8.54 -17.84
CA GLN A 13 6.12 -8.30 -18.95
C GLN A 13 4.76 -8.96 -18.73
N ARG A 14 4.75 -10.21 -18.26
CA ARG A 14 3.51 -10.93 -17.94
C ARG A 14 2.74 -10.22 -16.83
N ASN A 15 3.41 -9.86 -15.73
CA ASN A 15 2.78 -9.13 -14.62
C ASN A 15 2.19 -7.79 -15.08
N LEU A 16 2.88 -7.04 -15.95
CA LEU A 16 2.36 -5.79 -16.53
C LEU A 16 1.12 -6.04 -17.39
N SER A 17 1.14 -7.09 -18.23
CA SER A 17 -0.02 -7.44 -19.06
C SER A 17 -1.23 -7.91 -18.24
N GLU A 18 -1.00 -8.69 -17.18
CA GLU A 18 -2.04 -9.13 -16.25
C GLU A 18 -2.63 -7.96 -15.45
N PHE A 19 -1.82 -6.94 -15.16
CA PHE A 19 -2.28 -5.69 -14.55
C PHE A 19 -3.13 -4.82 -15.51
N GLY A 20 -3.17 -5.16 -16.80
CA GLY A 20 -3.91 -4.43 -17.83
C GLY A 20 -3.12 -3.31 -18.51
N LEU A 21 -1.80 -3.27 -18.33
CA LEU A 21 -0.90 -2.37 -19.06
C LEU A 21 -0.22 -3.10 -20.21
N GLN A 22 -0.24 -2.50 -21.40
CA GLN A 22 0.63 -2.97 -22.46
C GLN A 22 2.10 -2.75 -22.03
N PRO A 23 2.95 -3.79 -22.01
CA PRO A 23 4.30 -3.69 -21.46
C PRO A 23 5.14 -2.55 -22.06
N LEU A 24 5.01 -2.32 -23.37
CA LEU A 24 5.73 -1.26 -24.08
C LEU A 24 5.33 0.14 -23.56
N ILE A 25 4.04 0.37 -23.34
CA ILE A 25 3.53 1.63 -22.76
C ILE A 25 4.06 1.79 -21.34
N ALA A 26 4.00 0.73 -20.52
CA ALA A 26 4.49 0.77 -19.15
C ALA A 26 5.98 1.13 -19.07
N PHE A 27 6.82 0.58 -19.96
CA PHE A 27 8.25 0.89 -20.00
C PHE A 27 8.56 2.34 -20.40
N ILE A 28 7.64 3.05 -21.05
CA ILE A 28 7.79 4.47 -21.39
C ILE A 28 7.19 5.35 -20.29
N VAL A 29 5.99 5.01 -19.83
CA VAL A 29 5.23 5.81 -18.86
C VAL A 29 5.89 5.78 -17.47
N LEU A 30 6.39 4.62 -17.01
CA LEU A 30 7.01 4.53 -15.67
C LEU A 30 8.25 5.43 -15.53
N PRO A 31 9.23 5.46 -16.47
CA PRO A 31 10.32 6.43 -16.42
C PRO A 31 9.86 7.87 -16.50
N LEU A 32 8.89 8.19 -17.36
CA LEU A 32 8.35 9.56 -17.48
C LEU A 32 7.71 10.03 -16.17
N LEU A 33 6.89 9.17 -15.54
CA LEU A 33 6.29 9.44 -14.24
C LEU A 33 7.36 9.61 -13.15
N PHE A 34 8.41 8.79 -13.17
CA PHE A 34 9.50 8.90 -12.20
C PHE A 34 10.28 10.21 -12.35
N ILE A 35 10.62 10.61 -13.59
CA ILE A 35 11.31 11.87 -13.89
C ILE A 35 10.42 13.06 -13.53
N GLY A 36 9.16 13.07 -13.97
CA GLY A 36 8.21 14.15 -13.70
C GLY A 36 7.90 14.28 -12.21
N GLY A 37 7.66 13.16 -11.52
CA GLY A 37 7.46 13.12 -10.07
C GLY A 37 8.67 13.66 -9.31
N SER A 38 9.89 13.28 -9.72
CA SER A 38 11.11 13.82 -9.14
C SER A 38 11.23 15.33 -9.35
N ALA A 39 10.92 15.84 -10.55
CA ALA A 39 10.96 17.28 -10.84
C ALA A 39 9.99 18.10 -9.97
N VAL A 40 8.78 17.60 -9.78
CA VAL A 40 7.81 18.21 -8.85
C VAL A 40 8.36 18.19 -7.43
N LEU A 41 8.96 17.08 -7.00
CA LEU A 41 9.44 16.93 -5.63
C LEU A 41 10.62 17.87 -5.31
N PHE A 42 11.57 18.02 -6.23
CA PHE A 42 12.69 18.96 -6.14
C PHE A 42 12.26 20.43 -6.22
N SER A 43 11.19 20.76 -6.94
CA SER A 43 10.67 22.14 -7.00
C SER A 43 9.90 22.55 -5.75
N ARG A 44 9.35 21.59 -4.99
CA ARG A 44 8.48 21.86 -3.83
C ARG A 44 9.18 21.77 -2.49
N THR A 45 10.29 21.03 -2.38
CA THR A 45 10.93 20.80 -1.08
C THR A 45 12.46 20.72 -1.17
N PRO A 46 13.20 21.29 -0.20
CA PRO A 46 14.65 21.12 -0.12
C PRO A 46 15.06 19.70 0.31
N TYR A 47 14.14 18.93 0.89
CA TYR A 47 14.39 17.57 1.39
C TYR A 47 14.24 16.49 0.31
N ALA A 48 14.08 16.88 -0.96
CA ALA A 48 13.76 15.99 -2.06
C ALA A 48 14.78 14.86 -2.26
N ALA A 49 16.07 15.19 -2.14
CA ALA A 49 17.14 14.21 -2.27
C ALA A 49 17.03 13.11 -1.21
N TYR A 50 16.71 13.44 0.05
CA TYR A 50 16.52 12.47 1.12
C TYR A 50 15.30 11.57 0.87
N PHE A 51 14.21 12.13 0.36
CA PHE A 51 13.04 11.34 -0.01
C PHE A 51 13.36 10.32 -1.10
N ILE A 52 14.10 10.72 -2.14
CA ILE A 52 14.52 9.81 -3.21
C ILE A 52 15.45 8.72 -2.68
N VAL A 53 16.37 9.05 -1.77
CA VAL A 53 17.19 8.05 -1.06
C VAL A 53 16.29 7.03 -0.35
N LEU A 54 15.33 7.48 0.47
CA LEU A 54 14.43 6.59 1.20
C LEU A 54 13.62 5.68 0.27
N VAL A 55 13.06 6.23 -0.80
CA VAL A 55 12.32 5.43 -1.81
C VAL A 55 13.24 4.41 -2.47
N SER A 56 14.48 4.79 -2.81
CA SER A 56 15.44 3.85 -3.41
C SER A 56 15.77 2.69 -2.48
N LEU A 57 15.98 2.96 -1.18
CA LEU A 57 16.26 1.94 -0.18
C LEU A 57 15.09 0.99 0.01
N TYR A 58 13.87 1.52 0.06
CA TYR A 58 12.66 0.71 0.10
C TYR A 58 12.59 -0.25 -1.09
N VAL A 59 12.76 0.24 -2.32
CA VAL A 59 12.71 -0.58 -3.54
C VAL A 59 13.82 -1.64 -3.55
N ILE A 60 15.04 -1.29 -3.17
CA ILE A 60 16.16 -2.24 -3.10
C ILE A 60 15.93 -3.29 -2.01
N SER A 61 15.33 -2.92 -0.87
CA SER A 61 15.07 -3.84 0.24
C SER A 61 14.12 -5.00 -0.14
N LEU A 62 13.23 -4.80 -1.12
CA LEU A 62 12.34 -5.83 -1.65
C LEU A 62 13.11 -7.03 -2.23
N LEU A 63 14.32 -6.81 -2.75
CA LEU A 63 15.16 -7.92 -3.23
C LEU A 63 15.68 -8.80 -2.07
N GLY A 64 15.68 -8.27 -0.84
CA GLY A 64 16.20 -8.87 0.39
C GLY A 64 15.36 -9.99 1.00
N HIS A 65 14.15 -10.26 0.52
CA HIS A 65 13.25 -11.26 1.11
C HIS A 65 13.87 -12.66 1.23
N SER A 66 13.73 -13.26 2.42
CA SER A 66 14.32 -14.57 2.76
C SER A 66 13.91 -15.69 1.81
N LYS A 67 12.61 -15.85 1.50
CA LYS A 67 12.11 -16.90 0.59
C LYS A 67 12.80 -16.88 -0.78
N ARG A 68 12.91 -15.69 -1.37
CA ARG A 68 13.60 -15.46 -2.66
C ARG A 68 15.08 -15.80 -2.55
N ASN A 69 15.74 -15.33 -1.50
CA ASN A 69 17.18 -15.56 -1.31
C ASN A 69 17.51 -17.04 -1.04
N THR A 70 16.65 -17.77 -0.33
CA THR A 70 16.79 -19.22 -0.16
C THR A 70 16.65 -19.94 -1.50
N PHE A 71 15.66 -19.57 -2.32
CA PHE A 71 15.49 -20.11 -3.67
C PHE A 71 16.68 -19.83 -4.59
N LEU A 72 17.26 -18.61 -4.55
CA LEU A 72 18.44 -18.31 -5.36
C LEU A 72 19.68 -19.12 -4.93
N LYS A 73 19.82 -19.39 -3.63
CA LYS A 73 20.90 -20.22 -3.09
C LYS A 73 20.79 -21.70 -3.48
N THR A 74 19.60 -22.21 -3.85
CA THR A 74 19.45 -23.58 -4.36
C THR A 74 19.86 -23.71 -5.82
N ILE A 75 19.85 -22.63 -6.59
CA ILE A 75 20.16 -22.62 -8.03
C ILE A 75 21.61 -22.22 -8.30
N PHE A 76 22.13 -21.24 -7.56
CA PHE A 76 23.46 -20.66 -7.82
C PHE A 76 24.48 -21.03 -6.74
N SER A 77 25.71 -21.30 -7.17
CA SER A 77 26.88 -21.36 -6.27
C SER A 77 27.03 -20.05 -5.50
N PHE A 78 27.61 -20.11 -4.30
CA PHE A 78 27.76 -18.98 -3.39
C PHE A 78 28.34 -17.70 -4.03
N GLU A 79 29.42 -17.82 -4.83
CA GLU A 79 30.05 -16.68 -5.50
C GLU A 79 29.10 -16.03 -6.53
N LYS A 80 28.53 -16.86 -7.42
CA LYS A 80 27.55 -16.41 -8.43
C LYS A 80 26.31 -15.79 -7.79
N TYR A 81 25.86 -16.31 -6.65
CA TYR A 81 24.77 -15.74 -5.88
C TYR A 81 25.09 -14.33 -5.37
N ARG A 82 26.29 -14.11 -4.80
CA ARG A 82 26.70 -12.78 -4.32
C ARG A 82 26.84 -11.78 -5.47
N VAL A 83 27.43 -12.19 -6.59
CA VAL A 83 27.54 -11.33 -7.78
C VAL A 83 26.16 -10.98 -8.32
N LEU A 84 25.25 -11.97 -8.43
CA LEU A 84 23.88 -11.73 -8.86
C LEU A 84 23.17 -10.70 -7.98
N ARG A 85 23.25 -10.87 -6.65
CA ARG A 85 22.66 -9.95 -5.66
C ARG A 85 23.19 -8.53 -5.79
N LEU A 86 24.50 -8.39 -5.96
CA LEU A 86 25.12 -7.07 -6.15
C LEU A 86 24.65 -6.42 -7.44
N VAL A 87 24.65 -7.17 -8.54
CA VAL A 87 24.24 -6.67 -9.87
C VAL A 87 22.76 -6.24 -9.85
N GLU A 88 21.86 -7.03 -9.27
CA GLU A 88 20.44 -6.66 -9.18
C GLU A 88 20.22 -5.39 -8.36
N ASN A 89 20.85 -5.29 -7.19
CA ASN A 89 20.72 -4.12 -6.34
C ASN A 89 21.24 -2.86 -7.04
N LEU A 90 22.37 -2.97 -7.76
CA LEU A 90 22.92 -1.85 -8.52
C LEU A 90 22.03 -1.48 -9.71
N ILE A 91 21.48 -2.45 -10.45
CA ILE A 91 20.54 -2.19 -11.55
C ILE A 91 19.32 -1.42 -11.04
N LEU A 92 18.75 -1.79 -9.89
CA LEU A 92 17.64 -1.06 -9.29
C LEU A 92 18.05 0.30 -8.73
N ALA A 93 19.27 0.45 -8.21
CA ALA A 93 19.77 1.71 -7.66
C ALA A 93 20.11 2.76 -8.74
N LEU A 94 20.52 2.30 -9.94
CA LEU A 94 20.95 3.16 -11.04
C LEU A 94 19.98 4.29 -11.39
N PRO A 95 18.67 4.07 -11.68
CA PRO A 95 17.75 5.15 -12.03
C PRO A 95 17.65 6.22 -10.93
N PHE A 96 17.70 5.84 -9.66
CA PHE A 96 17.69 6.79 -8.53
C PHE A 96 19.01 7.56 -8.42
N SER A 97 20.15 6.90 -8.63
CA SER A 97 21.43 7.59 -8.64
C SER A 97 21.52 8.62 -9.78
N LEU A 98 21.03 8.28 -10.97
CA LEU A 98 21.02 9.18 -12.14
C LEU A 98 20.15 10.42 -11.91
N ILE A 99 18.95 10.26 -11.32
CA ILE A 99 18.10 11.41 -11.02
C ILE A 99 18.73 12.32 -9.97
N LEU A 100 19.38 11.76 -8.94
CA LEU A 100 20.08 12.54 -7.93
C LEU A 100 21.26 13.32 -8.53
N LEU A 101 22.01 12.71 -9.46
CA LEU A 101 23.09 13.38 -10.18
C LEU A 101 22.57 14.53 -11.07
N TRP A 102 21.43 14.34 -11.75
CA TRP A 102 20.78 15.39 -12.55
C TRP A 102 20.50 16.64 -11.73
N TYR A 103 20.01 16.48 -10.49
CA TYR A 103 19.74 17.58 -9.56
C TYR A 103 20.96 17.97 -8.69
N ARG A 104 22.18 17.59 -9.09
CA ARG A 104 23.45 17.92 -8.42
C ARG A 104 23.57 17.43 -6.97
N ALA A 105 22.78 16.43 -6.56
CA ALA A 105 22.85 15.80 -5.24
C ALA A 105 23.88 14.65 -5.22
N TYR A 106 25.16 14.97 -5.46
CA TYR A 106 26.24 13.99 -5.66
C TYR A 106 26.43 13.05 -4.46
N TRP A 107 26.42 13.58 -3.23
CA TRP A 107 26.57 12.79 -2.02
C TRP A 107 25.41 11.80 -1.83
N SER A 108 24.18 12.24 -2.10
CA SER A 108 23.01 11.37 -2.04
C SER A 108 23.08 10.27 -3.08
N ALA A 109 23.53 10.57 -4.30
CA ALA A 109 23.69 9.58 -5.36
C ALA A 109 24.73 8.50 -4.98
N LEU A 110 25.87 8.92 -4.43
CA LEU A 110 26.91 8.02 -3.94
C LEU A 110 26.39 7.15 -2.79
N LEU A 111 25.67 7.75 -1.84
CA LEU A 111 25.08 7.06 -0.70
C LEU A 111 24.12 5.96 -1.15
N VAL A 112 23.27 6.19 -2.15
CA VAL A 112 22.37 5.16 -2.70
C VAL A 112 23.14 3.95 -3.22
N LEU A 113 24.21 4.17 -3.98
CA LEU A 113 25.03 3.08 -4.53
C LEU A 113 25.75 2.28 -3.42
N ILE A 114 26.31 2.98 -2.42
CA ILE A 114 26.94 2.33 -1.27
C ILE A 114 25.92 1.48 -0.51
N LEU A 115 24.76 2.06 -0.14
CA LEU A 115 23.73 1.33 0.59
C LEU A 115 23.16 0.17 -0.23
N ALA A 116 23.00 0.32 -1.55
CA ALA A 116 22.58 -0.78 -2.43
C ALA A 116 23.56 -1.96 -2.35
N SER A 117 24.86 -1.68 -2.36
CA SER A 117 25.90 -2.70 -2.24
C SER A 117 25.88 -3.39 -0.87
N LEU A 118 25.69 -2.63 0.23
CA LEU A 118 25.60 -3.18 1.58
C LEU A 118 24.35 -4.07 1.75
N ILE A 119 23.19 -3.60 1.29
CA ILE A 119 21.93 -4.36 1.34
C ILE A 119 22.04 -5.66 0.53
N SER A 120 22.91 -5.74 -0.48
CA SER A 120 23.09 -6.96 -1.28
C SER A 120 23.57 -8.16 -0.45
N VAL A 121 24.30 -7.90 0.64
CA VAL A 121 24.83 -8.91 1.56
C VAL A 121 23.78 -9.31 2.61
N VAL A 122 22.87 -8.40 2.96
CA VAL A 122 21.88 -8.61 4.01
C VAL A 122 20.65 -9.35 3.47
N THR A 123 20.26 -10.43 4.13
CA THR A 123 18.96 -11.08 3.90
C THR A 123 17.98 -10.66 4.98
N LEU A 124 16.84 -10.11 4.58
CA LEU A 124 15.75 -9.75 5.49
C LEU A 124 14.99 -11.03 5.87
N SER A 125 15.23 -11.52 7.09
CA SER A 125 14.50 -12.64 7.66
C SER A 125 13.43 -12.11 8.61
N ALA A 126 12.19 -12.03 8.13
CA ALA A 126 11.03 -11.83 8.99
C ALA A 126 10.67 -13.17 9.65
N LYS A 127 11.36 -13.52 10.75
CA LYS A 127 10.98 -14.62 11.64
C LYS A 127 10.81 -14.07 13.06
N GLU A 128 9.92 -13.11 13.22
CA GLU A 128 9.45 -12.72 14.54
C GLU A 128 8.04 -13.26 14.73
N SER A 129 7.91 -14.33 15.52
CA SER A 129 6.64 -14.95 15.87
C SER A 129 6.09 -14.39 17.19
N HIS A 130 6.14 -13.06 17.35
CA HIS A 130 5.51 -12.40 18.49
C HIS A 130 4.03 -12.15 18.16
N THR A 131 3.16 -12.93 18.79
CA THR A 131 1.71 -12.78 18.63
C THR A 131 1.21 -11.65 19.52
N LEU A 132 1.04 -10.47 18.93
CA LEU A 132 0.38 -9.35 19.61
C LEU A 132 -1.11 -9.66 19.80
N ILE A 133 -1.63 -9.44 21.01
CA ILE A 133 -3.07 -9.58 21.32
C ILE A 133 -3.82 -8.45 20.61
N THR A 134 -4.85 -8.78 19.84
CA THR A 134 -5.60 -7.83 19.03
C THR A 134 -7.06 -7.78 19.47
N PRO A 135 -7.72 -6.61 19.47
CA PRO A 135 -9.14 -6.51 19.81
C PRO A 135 -10.07 -7.13 18.75
N PHE A 136 -9.52 -7.55 17.60
CA PHE A 136 -10.27 -8.06 16.45
C PHE A 136 -10.30 -9.58 16.33
N SER A 137 -9.81 -10.33 17.34
CA SER A 137 -9.62 -11.79 17.23
C SER A 137 -10.90 -12.60 17.01
N ALA A 138 -12.07 -12.03 17.31
CA ALA A 138 -13.37 -12.67 17.10
C ALA A 138 -13.93 -12.49 15.66
N TYR A 139 -13.27 -11.67 14.84
CA TYR A 139 -13.74 -11.22 13.54
C TYR A 139 -12.74 -11.63 12.43
N PRO A 140 -13.13 -11.56 11.15
CA PRO A 140 -12.30 -12.06 10.07
C PRO A 140 -10.91 -11.42 10.01
N PHE A 141 -9.98 -12.15 9.39
CA PHE A 141 -8.54 -12.03 9.61
C PHE A 141 -7.93 -10.71 9.11
N GLU A 142 -8.62 -9.94 8.26
CA GLU A 142 -8.09 -8.74 7.63
C GLU A 142 -7.63 -7.71 8.68
N PHE A 143 -8.46 -7.45 9.69
CA PHE A 143 -8.13 -6.49 10.75
C PHE A 143 -7.14 -7.05 11.76
N THR A 144 -7.11 -8.37 12.02
CA THR A 144 -6.14 -8.95 12.96
C THR A 144 -4.74 -8.96 12.37
N VAL A 145 -4.60 -9.39 11.12
CA VAL A 145 -3.32 -9.39 10.38
C VAL A 145 -2.89 -7.95 10.10
N GLY A 146 -3.81 -7.13 9.60
CA GLY A 146 -3.56 -5.73 9.29
C GLY A 146 -3.06 -4.95 10.50
N PHE A 147 -3.77 -5.00 11.63
CA PHE A 147 -3.41 -4.29 12.86
C PHE A 147 -2.02 -4.68 13.37
N ARG A 148 -1.65 -5.97 13.30
CA ARG A 148 -0.32 -6.44 13.71
C ARG A 148 0.78 -5.87 12.84
N ASN A 149 0.57 -5.86 11.53
CA ASN A 149 1.56 -5.36 10.57
C ASN A 149 1.72 -3.84 10.63
N SER A 150 0.66 -3.11 10.98
CA SER A 150 0.67 -1.64 11.01
C SER A 150 0.71 -1.05 12.43
N PHE A 151 0.97 -1.85 13.46
CA PHE A 151 0.89 -1.43 14.86
C PHE A 151 1.70 -0.15 15.13
N LEU A 152 2.95 -0.09 14.63
CA LEU A 152 3.81 1.09 14.78
C LEU A 152 3.22 2.34 14.13
N ILE A 153 2.55 2.18 12.99
CA ILE A 153 1.95 3.31 12.28
C ILE A 153 0.70 3.81 13.02
N ILE A 154 -0.07 2.91 13.63
CA ILE A 154 -1.21 3.29 14.50
C ILE A 154 -0.72 4.06 15.72
N VAL A 155 0.34 3.59 16.38
CA VAL A 155 0.98 4.30 17.51
C VAL A 155 1.48 5.68 17.08
N LEU A 156 2.11 5.77 15.90
CA LEU A 156 2.54 7.04 15.32
C LEU A 156 1.34 7.97 15.07
N ALA A 157 0.22 7.47 14.56
CA ALA A 157 -0.98 8.26 14.34
C ALA A 157 -1.51 8.86 15.65
N TYR A 158 -1.58 8.07 16.72
CA TYR A 158 -1.99 8.56 18.03
C TYR A 158 -1.02 9.60 18.59
N PHE A 159 0.28 9.39 18.42
CA PHE A 159 1.30 10.35 18.79
C PHE A 159 1.14 11.69 18.03
N LEU A 160 0.91 11.63 16.71
CA LEU A 160 0.68 12.80 15.87
C LEU A 160 -0.58 13.57 16.30
N THR A 161 -1.65 12.90 16.70
CA THR A 161 -2.84 13.56 17.27
C THR A 161 -2.50 14.33 18.54
N ILE A 162 -1.76 13.72 19.47
CA ILE A 162 -1.33 14.39 20.72
C ILE A 162 -0.44 15.60 20.42
N MET A 163 0.49 15.46 19.49
CA MET A 163 1.35 16.58 19.06
C MET A 163 0.56 17.68 18.34
N GLY A 164 -0.44 17.30 17.55
CA GLY A 164 -1.38 18.24 16.92
C GLY A 164 -2.10 19.07 17.96
N ILE A 165 -2.65 18.45 18.99
CA ILE A 165 -3.29 19.16 20.11
C ILE A 165 -2.30 20.07 20.84
N LYS A 166 -1.08 19.59 21.12
CA LYS A 166 -0.05 20.40 21.81
C LYS A 166 0.38 21.65 21.05
N VAL A 167 0.45 21.57 19.72
CA VAL A 167 0.88 22.68 18.83
C VAL A 167 -0.34 23.48 18.32
N ASP A 168 -1.52 23.21 18.86
CA ASP A 168 -2.79 23.79 18.45
C ASP A 168 -3.11 23.66 16.94
N ASN A 169 -2.80 22.51 16.35
CA ASN A 169 -2.95 22.21 14.93
C ASN A 169 -4.00 21.12 14.68
N PHE A 170 -5.24 21.56 14.43
CA PHE A 170 -6.35 20.68 14.06
C PHE A 170 -6.08 19.82 12.81
N ASN A 171 -5.41 20.40 11.80
CA ASN A 171 -5.14 19.71 10.53
C ASN A 171 -4.22 18.50 10.73
N LEU A 172 -3.26 18.58 11.66
CA LEU A 172 -2.40 17.44 12.00
C LEU A 172 -3.19 16.31 12.66
N GLY A 173 -4.18 16.65 13.48
CA GLY A 173 -5.13 15.69 14.04
C GLY A 173 -5.97 14.99 12.97
N VAL A 174 -6.58 15.76 12.06
CA VAL A 174 -7.36 15.22 10.93
C VAL A 174 -6.49 14.37 10.01
N PHE A 175 -5.24 14.77 9.76
CA PHE A 175 -4.28 13.96 9.01
C PHE A 175 -4.06 12.59 9.66
N SER A 176 -3.90 12.56 10.98
CA SER A 176 -3.71 11.33 11.76
C SER A 176 -4.95 10.42 11.68
N LEU A 177 -6.15 11.01 11.71
CA LEU A 177 -7.41 10.29 11.49
C LEU A 177 -7.46 9.64 10.10
N MET A 178 -7.18 10.42 9.05
CA MET A 178 -7.17 9.92 7.67
C MET A 178 -6.11 8.84 7.44
N LEU A 179 -4.96 8.97 8.10
CA LEU A 179 -3.88 8.00 8.04
C LEU A 179 -4.32 6.64 8.61
N ILE A 180 -5.04 6.60 9.74
CA ILE A 180 -5.62 5.34 10.25
C ILE A 180 -6.59 4.73 9.23
N ILE A 181 -7.49 5.53 8.66
CA ILE A 181 -8.47 5.02 7.70
C ILE A 181 -7.81 4.48 6.43
N MET A 182 -6.77 5.15 5.92
CA MET A 182 -5.98 4.67 4.77
C MET A 182 -5.30 3.33 5.07
N ILE A 183 -4.74 3.18 6.28
CA ILE A 183 -4.14 1.91 6.71
C ILE A 183 -5.19 0.81 6.81
N CYS A 184 -6.32 1.07 7.47
CA CYS A 184 -7.43 0.11 7.53
C CYS A 184 -7.92 -0.31 6.14
N SER A 185 -7.94 0.63 5.19
CA SER A 185 -8.34 0.34 3.81
C SER A 185 -7.33 -0.59 3.10
N SER A 186 -6.03 -0.45 3.41
CA SER A 186 -4.99 -1.31 2.83
C SER A 186 -5.13 -2.79 3.21
N TYR A 187 -5.83 -3.11 4.30
CA TYR A 187 -6.06 -4.49 4.73
C TYR A 187 -6.93 -5.29 3.75
N TYR A 188 -7.65 -4.59 2.86
CA TYR A 188 -8.51 -5.19 1.85
C TYR A 188 -7.84 -5.31 0.47
N PHE A 189 -6.54 -5.04 0.34
CA PHE A 189 -5.85 -5.20 -0.93
C PHE A 189 -5.51 -6.65 -1.28
N GLU A 190 -5.37 -7.53 -0.29
CA GLU A 190 -5.12 -8.95 -0.52
C GLU A 190 -6.43 -9.68 -0.85
N LEU A 191 -6.38 -10.50 -1.90
CA LEU A 191 -7.47 -11.40 -2.27
C LEU A 191 -7.46 -12.63 -1.36
N GLU A 192 -8.65 -13.05 -0.95
CA GLU A 192 -8.85 -14.26 -0.16
C GLU A 192 -9.14 -15.41 -1.13
N ASP A 193 -8.78 -16.64 -0.79
CA ASP A 193 -9.14 -17.81 -1.59
C ASP A 193 -10.66 -18.06 -1.55
N ASP A 194 -11.21 -18.69 -2.59
CA ASP A 194 -12.64 -19.02 -2.72
C ASP A 194 -13.20 -19.73 -1.47
N PHE A 195 -12.37 -20.58 -0.86
CA PHE A 195 -12.70 -21.32 0.37
C PHE A 195 -13.10 -20.39 1.53
N TYR A 196 -12.37 -19.28 1.73
CA TYR A 196 -12.65 -18.31 2.79
C TYR A 196 -13.93 -17.50 2.53
N ILE A 197 -14.34 -17.37 1.26
CA ILE A 197 -15.60 -16.73 0.91
C ILE A 197 -16.76 -17.71 1.16
N TRP A 198 -16.62 -18.95 0.69
CA TRP A 198 -17.65 -19.97 0.75
C TRP A 198 -18.04 -20.37 2.19
N ILE A 199 -17.09 -20.39 3.12
CA ILE A 199 -17.32 -20.80 4.52
C ILE A 199 -18.38 -19.95 5.24
N HIS A 200 -18.61 -18.71 4.79
CA HIS A 200 -19.60 -17.82 5.41
C HIS A 200 -21.05 -18.30 5.25
N ARG A 201 -21.35 -19.15 4.26
CA ARG A 201 -22.72 -19.67 3.99
C ARG A 201 -23.78 -18.56 3.89
N LEU A 202 -23.40 -17.40 3.37
CA LEU A 202 -24.28 -16.26 3.13
C LEU A 202 -24.57 -16.13 1.62
N ASP A 203 -25.67 -15.48 1.28
CA ASP A 203 -25.91 -15.02 -0.09
C ASP A 203 -24.91 -13.91 -0.45
N SER A 204 -24.73 -13.65 -1.74
CA SER A 204 -23.77 -12.65 -2.23
C SER A 204 -23.95 -11.26 -1.61
N LYS A 205 -25.20 -10.82 -1.36
CA LYS A 205 -25.46 -9.52 -0.73
C LYS A 205 -25.21 -9.58 0.78
N GLY A 206 -25.66 -10.63 1.46
CA GLY A 206 -25.43 -10.84 2.88
C GLY A 206 -23.95 -10.89 3.22
N PHE A 207 -23.13 -11.58 2.42
CA PHE A 207 -21.68 -11.62 2.58
C PHE A 207 -21.04 -10.23 2.50
N LEU A 208 -21.36 -9.44 1.47
CA LEU A 208 -20.83 -8.08 1.32
C LEU A 208 -21.25 -7.17 2.46
N MET A 209 -22.52 -7.24 2.88
CA MET A 209 -23.02 -6.45 4.01
C MET A 209 -22.38 -6.86 5.34
N HIS A 210 -22.12 -8.15 5.54
CA HIS A 210 -21.39 -8.64 6.70
C HIS A 210 -19.96 -8.10 6.73
N LYS A 211 -19.20 -8.26 5.63
CA LYS A 211 -17.83 -7.72 5.51
C LYS A 211 -17.80 -6.20 5.71
N LEU A 212 -18.77 -5.48 5.14
CA LEU A 212 -18.92 -4.03 5.30
C LEU A 212 -19.13 -3.62 6.76
N LYS A 213 -20.04 -4.29 7.48
CA LYS A 213 -20.30 -4.01 8.90
C LYS A 213 -19.04 -4.21 9.75
N VAL A 214 -18.34 -5.33 9.55
CA VAL A 214 -17.08 -5.60 10.26
C VAL A 214 -16.05 -4.52 9.94
N ALA A 215 -15.86 -4.19 8.65
CA ALA A 215 -14.90 -3.18 8.23
C ALA A 215 -15.16 -1.81 8.88
N MET A 216 -16.41 -1.36 8.84
CA MET A 216 -16.81 -0.07 9.41
C MET A 216 -16.67 -0.06 10.93
N ALA A 217 -17.10 -1.12 11.62
CA ALA A 217 -17.02 -1.21 13.07
C ALA A 217 -15.55 -1.22 13.55
N SER A 218 -14.71 -2.06 12.93
CA SER A 218 -13.30 -2.18 13.31
C SER A 218 -12.50 -0.92 12.98
N CYS A 219 -12.74 -0.29 11.82
CA CYS A 219 -12.11 0.98 11.47
C CYS A 219 -12.53 2.12 12.42
N SER A 220 -13.83 2.21 12.73
CA SER A 220 -14.35 3.22 13.66
C SER A 220 -13.79 3.03 15.07
N LEU A 221 -13.61 1.78 15.53
CA LEU A 221 -12.98 1.49 16.82
C LEU A 221 -11.56 2.05 16.92
N LEU A 222 -10.76 1.95 15.85
CA LEU A 222 -9.40 2.52 15.81
C LEU A 222 -9.41 4.04 15.69
N CYS A 223 -10.42 4.61 15.02
CA CYS A 223 -10.56 6.05 14.89
C CYS A 223 -11.05 6.73 16.18
N LEU A 224 -11.79 6.01 17.04
CA LEU A 224 -12.45 6.56 18.23
C LEU A 224 -11.52 7.41 19.11
N PRO A 225 -10.31 6.97 19.51
CA PRO A 225 -9.43 7.78 20.36
C PRO A 225 -9.00 9.11 19.72
N ILE A 226 -8.76 9.12 18.40
CA ILE A 226 -8.43 10.34 17.67
C ILE A 226 -9.67 11.24 17.57
N PHE A 227 -10.80 10.66 17.21
CA PHE A 227 -12.03 11.40 17.01
C PHE A 227 -12.53 12.06 18.30
N THR A 228 -12.52 11.34 19.43
CA THR A 228 -12.94 11.88 20.73
C THR A 228 -11.99 12.98 21.22
N SER A 229 -10.67 12.79 21.09
CA SER A 229 -9.71 13.83 21.47
C SER A 229 -9.89 15.10 20.62
N LEU A 230 -10.08 14.98 19.31
CA LEU A 230 -10.30 16.16 18.46
C LEU A 230 -11.61 16.87 18.73
N ILE A 231 -12.69 16.17 19.10
CA ILE A 231 -13.94 16.83 19.51
C ILE A 231 -13.74 17.64 20.80
N LEU A 232 -13.04 17.08 21.78
CA LEU A 232 -12.83 17.72 23.07
C LEU A 232 -11.99 19.00 22.96
N PHE A 233 -10.92 18.97 22.16
CA PHE A 233 -10.00 20.11 22.01
C PHE A 233 -10.41 21.08 20.89
N TYR A 234 -11.14 20.63 19.86
CA TYR A 234 -11.56 21.44 18.70
C TYR A 234 -13.08 21.38 18.43
N PRO A 235 -13.94 21.70 19.41
CA PRO A 235 -15.40 21.57 19.25
C PRO A 235 -15.97 22.43 18.12
N LYS A 236 -15.36 23.58 17.83
CA LYS A 236 -15.77 24.49 16.74
C LYS A 236 -15.63 23.85 15.35
N ASN A 237 -14.72 22.89 15.19
CA ASN A 237 -14.42 22.25 13.90
C ASN A 237 -15.16 20.92 13.70
N LEU A 238 -16.19 20.64 14.50
CA LEU A 238 -16.93 19.36 14.48
C LEU A 238 -17.49 19.01 13.09
N ASN A 239 -18.02 19.99 12.36
CA ASN A 239 -18.55 19.76 11.01
C ASN A 239 -17.45 19.27 10.04
N ALA A 240 -16.27 19.88 10.10
CA ALA A 240 -15.14 19.47 9.28
C ALA A 240 -14.65 18.06 9.68
N LEU A 241 -14.54 17.79 10.98
CA LEU A 241 -14.15 16.48 11.50
C LEU A 241 -15.11 15.37 11.04
N LEU A 242 -16.41 15.60 11.13
CA LEU A 242 -17.44 14.68 10.64
C LEU A 242 -17.34 14.46 9.13
N ALA A 243 -17.16 15.53 8.35
CA ALA A 243 -17.01 15.43 6.91
C ALA A 243 -15.81 14.56 6.53
N PHE A 244 -14.66 14.77 7.18
CA PHE A 244 -13.46 13.94 6.97
C PHE A 244 -13.68 12.49 7.40
N GLN A 245 -14.32 12.24 8.55
CA GLN A 245 -14.64 10.88 9.00
C GLN A 245 -15.54 10.14 8.00
N ILE A 246 -16.62 10.78 7.55
CA ILE A 246 -17.55 10.21 6.56
C ILE A 246 -16.82 9.94 5.25
N LEU A 247 -16.05 10.93 4.76
CA LEU A 247 -15.28 10.79 3.52
C LEU A 247 -14.31 9.61 3.59
N GLY A 248 -13.55 9.48 4.67
CA GLY A 248 -12.64 8.37 4.89
C GLY A 248 -13.38 7.01 4.90
N LEU A 249 -14.51 6.92 5.60
CA LEU A 249 -15.32 5.71 5.59
C LEU A 249 -15.85 5.38 4.19
N LEU A 250 -16.26 6.36 3.38
CA LEU A 250 -16.64 6.12 1.98
C LEU A 250 -15.50 5.52 1.15
N TYR A 251 -14.26 5.96 1.37
CA TYR A 251 -13.09 5.34 0.71
C TYR A 251 -12.83 3.90 1.16
N LEU A 252 -13.01 3.60 2.45
CA LEU A 252 -12.95 2.22 2.95
C LEU A 252 -13.99 1.34 2.24
N ILE A 253 -15.22 1.84 2.09
CA ILE A 253 -16.29 1.14 1.37
C ILE A 253 -15.92 0.95 -0.10
N LEU A 254 -15.41 1.99 -0.76
CA LEU A 254 -14.99 1.94 -2.16
C LEU A 254 -13.94 0.84 -2.38
N ILE A 255 -12.91 0.79 -1.53
CA ILE A 255 -11.83 -0.20 -1.63
C ILE A 255 -12.35 -1.61 -1.37
N LEU A 256 -13.18 -1.80 -0.33
CA LEU A 256 -13.80 -3.09 -0.03
C LEU A 256 -14.67 -3.60 -1.18
N MET A 257 -15.52 -2.74 -1.76
CA MET A 257 -16.36 -3.12 -2.91
C MET A 257 -15.51 -3.31 -4.17
N GLY A 258 -14.45 -2.52 -4.34
CA GLY A 258 -13.51 -2.68 -5.43
C GLY A 258 -12.85 -4.07 -5.43
N LYS A 259 -12.45 -4.58 -4.25
CA LYS A 259 -11.89 -5.92 -4.08
C LYS A 259 -12.78 -7.01 -4.71
N TYR A 260 -14.09 -6.95 -4.47
CA TYR A 260 -15.02 -7.99 -4.94
C TYR A 260 -15.59 -7.73 -6.34
N ALA A 261 -15.49 -6.51 -6.87
CA ALA A 261 -16.00 -6.17 -8.21
C ALA A 261 -15.25 -6.88 -9.35
N LEU A 262 -13.97 -7.19 -9.16
CA LEU A 262 -13.14 -7.93 -10.12
C LEU A 262 -12.81 -9.37 -9.69
N TYR A 263 -13.31 -9.83 -8.55
CA TYR A 263 -13.01 -11.15 -8.03
C TYR A 263 -13.34 -12.27 -9.04
N PRO A 264 -12.48 -13.31 -9.20
CA PRO A 264 -11.24 -13.62 -8.45
C PRO A 264 -9.97 -12.94 -8.99
N LEU A 265 -10.09 -12.01 -9.93
CA LEU A 265 -8.94 -11.33 -10.53
C LEU A 265 -8.42 -10.22 -9.61
N LYS A 266 -7.12 -9.94 -9.71
CA LYS A 266 -6.48 -8.80 -9.04
C LYS A 266 -6.98 -7.47 -9.62
N PRO A 267 -6.95 -6.38 -8.82
CA PRO A 267 -7.26 -5.04 -9.31
C PRO A 267 -6.43 -4.71 -10.55
N ASN A 268 -7.09 -4.21 -11.59
CA ASN A 268 -6.45 -3.80 -12.85
C ASN A 268 -6.30 -2.27 -12.94
N VAL A 269 -5.54 -1.80 -13.93
CA VAL A 269 -5.34 -0.35 -14.13
C VAL A 269 -6.63 0.43 -14.30
N PRO A 270 -7.62 0.02 -15.11
CA PRO A 270 -8.87 0.75 -15.22
C PRO A 270 -9.56 0.99 -13.88
N GLN A 271 -9.58 -0.03 -13.01
CA GLN A 271 -10.16 0.10 -11.68
C GLN A 271 -9.35 1.06 -10.80
N ALA A 272 -8.02 0.96 -10.83
CA ALA A 272 -7.14 1.86 -10.10
C ALA A 272 -7.29 3.33 -10.56
N VAL A 273 -7.41 3.57 -11.88
CA VAL A 273 -7.67 4.89 -12.46
C VAL A 273 -9.03 5.41 -12.01
N LEU A 274 -10.07 4.58 -12.04
CA LEU A 274 -11.42 4.96 -11.62
C LEU A 274 -11.48 5.31 -10.13
N ILE A 275 -10.77 4.56 -9.27
CA ILE A 275 -10.59 4.91 -7.85
C ILE A 275 -9.74 6.18 -7.72
N GLY A 276 -8.70 6.37 -8.53
CA GLY A 276 -7.88 7.59 -8.51
C GLY A 276 -8.67 8.84 -8.88
N MET A 277 -9.62 8.73 -9.81
CA MET A 277 -10.52 9.84 -10.19
C MET A 277 -11.41 10.29 -9.03
N THR A 278 -11.79 9.40 -8.11
CA THR A 278 -12.59 9.80 -6.93
C THR A 278 -11.80 10.65 -5.95
N LEU A 279 -10.47 10.50 -5.89
CA LEU A 279 -9.61 11.38 -5.09
C LEU A 279 -9.63 12.82 -5.62
N VAL A 280 -9.70 12.99 -6.93
CA VAL A 280 -9.77 14.31 -7.58
C VAL A 280 -11.19 14.90 -7.46
N LEU A 281 -12.21 14.06 -7.60
CA LEU A 281 -13.61 14.46 -7.51
C LEU A 281 -14.39 13.56 -6.53
N PRO A 282 -14.31 13.84 -5.21
CA PRO A 282 -14.96 13.03 -4.18
C PRO A 282 -16.47 12.76 -4.37
N PRO A 283 -17.27 13.69 -4.94
CA PRO A 283 -18.68 13.41 -5.23
C PRO A 283 -18.92 12.20 -6.15
N LEU A 284 -17.93 11.78 -6.96
CA LEU A 284 -18.03 10.57 -7.79
C LEU A 284 -18.22 9.29 -6.96
N LEU A 285 -17.83 9.30 -5.69
CA LEU A 285 -18.01 8.16 -4.78
C LEU A 285 -19.47 7.70 -4.73
N ILE A 286 -20.42 8.63 -4.81
CA ILE A 286 -21.86 8.36 -4.77
C ILE A 286 -22.30 7.46 -5.93
N PHE A 287 -21.64 7.54 -7.09
CA PHE A 287 -21.97 6.73 -8.26
C PHE A 287 -21.13 5.44 -8.33
N ILE A 288 -19.84 5.53 -7.98
CA ILE A 288 -18.92 4.42 -8.13
C ILE A 288 -19.13 3.34 -7.07
N ILE A 289 -19.47 3.72 -5.83
CA ILE A 289 -19.73 2.74 -4.76
C ILE A 289 -20.91 1.82 -5.13
N PRO A 290 -22.10 2.33 -5.54
CA PRO A 290 -23.18 1.47 -6.03
C PRO A 290 -22.79 0.62 -7.25
N TYR A 291 -22.02 1.19 -8.18
CA TYR A 291 -21.54 0.45 -9.35
C TYR A 291 -20.69 -0.77 -8.95
N PHE A 292 -19.68 -0.58 -8.09
CA PHE A 292 -18.86 -1.68 -7.59
C PHE A 292 -19.64 -2.65 -6.71
N PHE A 293 -20.63 -2.18 -5.94
CA PHE A 293 -21.49 -3.07 -5.16
C PHE A 293 -22.29 -4.02 -6.07
N LEU A 294 -22.94 -3.49 -7.10
CA LEU A 294 -23.70 -4.31 -8.06
C LEU A 294 -22.80 -5.30 -8.80
N GLN A 295 -21.60 -4.87 -9.18
CA GLN A 295 -20.63 -5.72 -9.84
C GLN A 295 -20.12 -6.84 -8.92
N SER A 296 -19.83 -6.51 -7.67
CA SER A 296 -19.42 -7.47 -6.63
C SER A 296 -20.48 -8.55 -6.41
N VAL A 297 -21.75 -8.16 -6.29
CA VAL A 297 -22.86 -9.12 -6.14
C VAL A 297 -22.93 -10.07 -7.35
N LYS A 298 -22.76 -9.56 -8.58
CA LYS A 298 -22.77 -10.40 -9.78
C LYS A 298 -21.62 -11.41 -9.81
N ARG A 299 -20.41 -10.99 -9.40
CA ARG A 299 -19.23 -11.86 -9.39
C ARG A 299 -19.32 -12.92 -8.29
N LEU A 300 -19.75 -12.53 -7.10
CA LEU A 300 -19.84 -13.44 -5.96
C LEU A 300 -20.90 -14.53 -6.12
N LYS A 301 -21.94 -14.31 -6.94
CA LYS A 301 -22.92 -15.36 -7.29
C LYS A 301 -22.33 -16.57 -7.99
N ALA A 302 -21.13 -16.47 -8.54
CA ALA A 302 -20.43 -17.62 -9.11
C ALA A 302 -19.88 -18.58 -8.03
N ILE A 303 -19.79 -18.13 -6.78
CA ILE A 303 -19.13 -18.82 -5.66
C ILE A 303 -20.11 -19.04 -4.51
N LEU A 304 -20.97 -18.06 -4.25
CA LEU A 304 -21.98 -18.04 -3.20
C LEU A 304 -23.38 -18.29 -3.78
N PRO A 305 -24.31 -18.88 -3.00
CA PRO A 305 -25.67 -19.17 -3.42
C PRO A 305 -26.49 -17.92 -3.81
#